data_AF-A0A519K3A2-F1
#
_entry.id   AF-A0A519K3A2-F1
#
_cell.length_a   1.000
_cell.length_b   1.000
_cell.length_c   1.000
_cell.angle_alpha   90.00
_cell.angle_beta   90.00
_cell.angle_gamma   90.00
#
_symmetry.space_group_name_H-M   'P 1'
#
loop_
_entity.id
_entity.type
_entity.pdbx_description
1 polymer ?
#
loop_
_entity_poly.entity_id
_entity_poly.type
_entity_poly.pdbx_seq_one_letter_code
_entity_poly.pdbx_strand_id
1 'polypeptide(L)'
;TNIREIGAVIANTEAFIGADSGIMHLASAVKTPTIGLFSVTDETKYKPYNEKSAAVNTNKLRIDDCFSVLNEALTAKKLESENGYREWRQSQFG
;
A
#
# COMPACT_ATOMS: atom_id res chain seq x y z
N THR A 1 -11.81 7.72 -17.97
CA THR A 1 -11.25 7.69 -16.61
C THR A 1 -10.08 8.64 -16.51
N ASN A 2 -10.14 9.59 -15.57
CA ASN A 2 -9.09 10.57 -15.28
C ASN A 2 -8.14 10.04 -14.19
N ILE A 3 -6.86 10.42 -14.21
CA ILE A 3 -5.88 10.07 -13.16
C ILE A 3 -6.37 10.42 -11.75
N ARG A 4 -7.14 11.51 -11.61
CA ARG A 4 -7.75 11.90 -10.32
C ARG A 4 -8.83 10.93 -9.86
N GLU A 5 -9.65 10.42 -10.78
CA GLU A 5 -10.69 9.44 -10.45
C GLU A 5 -10.07 8.12 -10.02
N ILE A 6 -9.03 7.65 -10.73
CA ILE A 6 -8.29 6.44 -10.38
C ILE A 6 -7.66 6.59 -8.99
N GLY A 7 -6.98 7.72 -8.75
CA GLY A 7 -6.38 8.02 -7.44
C GLY A 7 -7.42 8.06 -6.32
N ALA A 8 -8.59 8.66 -6.55
CA ALA A 8 -9.67 8.72 -5.57
C ALA A 8 -10.23 7.33 -5.23
N VAL A 9 -10.39 6.46 -6.23
CA VAL A 9 -10.80 5.07 -6.01
C VAL A 9 -9.74 4.32 -5.20
N ILE A 10 -8.46 4.40 -5.60
CA ILE A 10 -7.37 3.71 -4.90
C ILE A 10 -7.22 4.21 -3.46
N ALA A 11 -7.36 5.51 -3.20
CA ALA A 11 -7.28 6.09 -1.86
C ALA A 11 -8.34 5.52 -0.90
N ASN A 12 -9.47 5.03 -1.44
CA ASN A 12 -10.55 4.45 -0.66
C ASN A 12 -10.46 2.92 -0.51
N THR A 13 -9.35 2.31 -0.94
CA THR A 13 -9.11 0.87 -0.77
C THR A 13 -8.25 0.59 0.46
N GLU A 14 -8.33 -0.63 0.99
CA GLU A 14 -7.46 -1.05 2.10
C GLU A 14 -6.03 -1.32 1.66
N ALA A 15 -5.84 -1.86 0.45
CA ALA A 15 -4.55 -2.10 -0.17
C ALA A 15 -4.69 -2.15 -1.70
N PHE A 16 -3.58 -1.92 -2.40
CA PHE A 16 -3.45 -2.06 -3.84
C PHE A 16 -2.39 -3.11 -4.18
N ILE A 17 -2.68 -4.00 -5.13
CA ILE A 17 -1.74 -4.99 -5.65
C ILE A 17 -1.69 -4.83 -7.16
N GLY A 18 -0.49 -4.73 -7.73
CA GLY A 18 -0.34 -4.59 -9.17
C GLY A 18 1.08 -4.82 -9.65
N ALA A 19 1.24 -5.03 -10.95
CA ALA A 19 2.56 -5.07 -11.59
C ALA A 19 3.24 -3.70 -11.52
N ASP A 20 4.58 -3.72 -11.58
CA ASP A 20 5.42 -2.53 -11.72
C ASP A 20 4.95 -1.65 -12.90
N SER A 21 4.25 -0.55 -12.57
CA SER A 21 3.56 0.32 -13.53
C SER A 21 3.26 1.70 -12.94
N GLY A 22 2.90 2.66 -13.80
CA GLY A 22 2.53 4.01 -13.34
C GLY A 22 1.36 4.03 -12.35
N ILE A 23 0.44 3.05 -12.41
CA ILE A 23 -0.69 2.96 -11.47
C ILE A 23 -0.21 2.50 -10.08
N MET A 24 0.80 1.62 -10.01
CA MET A 24 1.44 1.25 -8.73
C MET A 24 2.04 2.49 -8.05
N HIS A 25 2.73 3.36 -8.82
CA HIS A 25 3.25 4.62 -8.27
C HIS A 25 2.12 5.58 -7.85
N LEU A 26 1.02 5.64 -8.61
CA LEU A 26 -0.15 6.43 -8.24
C LEU A 26 -0.75 5.93 -6.91
N ALA A 27 -0.88 4.61 -6.73
CA ALA A 27 -1.33 4.00 -5.48
C ALA A 27 -0.43 4.36 -4.30
N SER A 28 0.88 4.35 -4.54
CA SER A 28 1.86 4.76 -3.54
C SER A 28 1.71 6.25 -3.16
N ALA A 29 1.50 7.11 -4.16
CA ALA A 29 1.36 8.55 -4.00
C ALA A 29 0.09 8.98 -3.23
N VAL A 30 -1.01 8.23 -3.37
CA VAL A 30 -2.23 8.45 -2.58
C VAL A 30 -2.19 7.80 -1.19
N LYS A 31 -1.02 7.31 -0.78
CA LYS A 31 -0.75 6.68 0.53
C LYS A 31 -1.54 5.40 0.81
N THR A 32 -2.05 4.75 -0.24
CA THR A 32 -2.62 3.41 -0.11
C THR A 32 -1.47 2.41 0.04
N PRO A 33 -1.54 1.45 0.99
CA PRO A 33 -0.58 0.36 1.06
C PRO A 33 -0.50 -0.37 -0.29
N THR A 34 0.70 -0.42 -0.89
CA THR A 34 0.89 -0.86 -2.28
C THR A 34 1.86 -2.03 -2.33
N ILE A 35 1.45 -3.13 -2.95
CA ILE A 35 2.32 -4.27 -3.23
C ILE A 35 2.61 -4.27 -4.73
N GLY A 36 3.85 -3.93 -5.06
CA GLY A 36 4.37 -3.99 -6.42
C GLY A 36 4.89 -5.39 -6.75
N LEU A 37 4.36 -6.01 -7.81
CA LEU A 37 4.83 -7.30 -8.30
C LEU A 37 5.88 -7.07 -9.39
N PHE A 38 7.11 -7.47 -9.10
CA PHE A 38 8.27 -7.35 -9.97
C PHE A 38 8.64 -8.73 -10.52
N SER A 39 9.03 -8.80 -11.79
CA SER A 39 9.53 -10.03 -12.40
C SER A 39 10.81 -9.76 -13.19
N VAL A 40 10.80 -8.75 -14.06
CA VAL A 40 11.96 -8.42 -14.90
C VAL A 40 12.70 -7.20 -14.38
N THR A 41 11.97 -6.23 -13.83
CA THR A 41 12.50 -4.95 -13.36
C THR A 41 13.11 -5.06 -11.96
N ASP A 42 14.13 -4.24 -11.71
CA ASP A 42 14.86 -4.23 -10.44
C ASP A 42 14.01 -3.59 -9.32
N GLU A 43 13.61 -4.41 -8.34
CA GLU A 43 12.84 -3.97 -7.18
C GLU A 43 13.55 -2.87 -6.36
N THR A 44 14.88 -2.82 -6.36
CA THR A 44 15.63 -1.84 -5.55
C THR A 44 15.51 -0.42 -6.11
N LYS A 45 15.25 -0.30 -7.41
CA LYS A 45 15.17 0.98 -8.13
C LYS A 45 13.74 1.52 -8.23
N TYR A 46 12.77 0.62 -8.40
CA TYR A 46 11.38 0.99 -8.76
C TYR A 46 10.35 0.66 -7.67
N LYS A 47 10.78 0.21 -6.48
CA LYS A 47 9.85 -0.06 -5.39
C LYS A 47 8.94 1.15 -5.09
N PRO A 48 7.70 0.90 -4.62
CA PRO A 48 6.85 1.99 -4.20
C PRO A 48 7.50 2.72 -3.01
N TYR A 49 7.35 4.05 -2.98
CA TYR A 49 8.11 4.93 -2.08
C TYR A 49 7.44 5.18 -0.73
N ASN A 50 6.18 4.73 -0.53
CA ASN A 50 5.52 4.91 0.75
C ASN A 50 5.96 3.84 1.77
N GLU A 51 5.92 4.21 3.05
CA GLU A 51 6.45 3.42 4.17
C GLU A 51 5.73 2.07 4.39
N LYS A 52 4.53 1.90 3.83
CA LYS A 52 3.69 0.70 3.99
C LYS A 52 3.58 -0.12 2.71
N SER A 53 4.45 0.16 1.76
CA SER A 53 4.47 -0.54 0.49
C SER A 53 5.66 -1.45 0.41
N ALA A 54 5.47 -2.52 -0.35
CA ALA A 54 6.48 -3.53 -0.55
C ALA A 54 6.63 -3.82 -2.04
N ALA A 55 7.86 -4.20 -2.41
CA ALA A 55 8.15 -4.76 -3.71
C ALA A 55 8.37 -6.27 -3.53
N VAL A 56 7.63 -7.07 -4.29
CA VAL A 56 7.72 -8.52 -4.27
C VAL A 56 8.29 -8.98 -5.60
N ASN A 57 9.45 -9.63 -5.57
CA ASN A 57 10.02 -10.27 -6.75
C ASN A 57 9.40 -11.66 -6.95
N THR A 58 8.55 -11.78 -7.96
CA THR A 58 7.80 -12.99 -8.31
C THR A 58 8.68 -14.16 -8.79
N ASN A 59 9.96 -13.93 -9.13
CA ASN A 59 10.91 -15.02 -9.41
C ASN A 59 11.58 -15.58 -8.14
N LYS A 60 11.52 -14.84 -7.02
CA LYS A 60 12.18 -15.20 -5.76
C LYS A 60 11.19 -15.58 -4.66
N LEU A 61 9.99 -15.01 -4.71
CA LEU A 61 8.98 -15.13 -3.65
C LEU A 61 7.75 -15.87 -4.17
N ARG A 62 7.12 -16.61 -3.26
CA ARG A 62 5.91 -17.40 -3.50
C ARG A 62 4.68 -16.59 -3.15
N ILE A 63 3.53 -17.10 -3.56
CA ILE A 63 2.22 -16.51 -3.26
C ILE A 63 2.01 -16.33 -1.74
N ASP A 64 2.50 -17.26 -0.91
CA ASP A 64 2.39 -17.18 0.55
C ASP A 64 3.15 -15.97 1.14
N ASP A 65 4.28 -15.60 0.54
CA ASP A 65 5.05 -14.42 0.91
C ASP A 65 4.27 -13.14 0.57
N CYS A 66 3.58 -13.11 -0.57
CA CYS A 66 2.69 -12.00 -0.94
C CYS A 66 1.57 -11.80 0.09
N PHE A 67 0.95 -12.89 0.54
CA PHE A 67 -0.11 -12.83 1.56
C PHE A 67 0.41 -12.35 2.92
N SER A 68 1.61 -12.77 3.29
CA SER A 68 2.24 -12.33 4.54
C SER A 68 2.47 -10.81 4.52
N VAL A 69 3.08 -10.29 3.45
CA VAL A 69 3.30 -8.86 3.25
C VAL A 69 1.98 -8.07 3.21
N LEU A 70 0.94 -8.62 2.57
CA LEU A 70 -0.38 -8.00 2.54
C LEU A 70 -1.01 -7.91 3.92
N ASN A 71 -0.95 -8.98 4.70
CA ASN A 71 -1.50 -9.00 6.06
C ASN A 71 -0.79 -8.00 6.98
N GLU A 72 0.53 -7.87 6.86
CA GLU A 72 1.30 -6.85 7.58
C GLU A 72 0.84 -5.43 7.21
N ALA A 73 0.69 -5.15 5.92
CA ALA A 73 0.24 -3.86 5.43
C ALA A 73 -1.19 -3.49 5.90
N LEU A 74 -2.11 -4.46 5.89
CA LEU A 74 -3.48 -4.29 6.37
C LEU A 74 -3.54 -4.07 7.89
N THR A 75 -2.74 -4.83 8.65
CA THR A 75 -2.66 -4.70 10.11
C THR A 75 -2.15 -3.32 10.50
N ALA A 76 -1.11 -2.82 9.83
CA ALA A 76 -0.57 -1.48 10.07
C ALA A 76 -1.60 -0.38 9.79
N LYS A 77 -2.38 -0.48 8.71
CA LYS A 77 -3.44 0.49 8.37
C LYS A 77 -4.55 0.52 9.43
N LYS A 78 -4.96 -0.65 9.92
CA LYS A 78 -5.99 -0.76 10.97
C LYS A 78 -5.55 -0.08 12.27
N LEU A 79 -4.31 -0.34 12.71
CA LEU A 79 -3.75 0.26 13.93
C LEU A 79 -3.71 1.79 13.87
N GLU A 80 -3.37 2.38 12.72
CA GLU A 80 -3.40 3.84 12.58
C GLU A 80 -4.80 4.43 12.63
N SER A 81 -5.78 3.77 12.01
CA SER A 81 -7.18 4.20 12.09
C SER A 81 -7.68 4.18 13.53
N GLU A 82 -7.33 3.15 14.29
CA GLU A 82 -7.69 3.01 15.69
C GLU A 82 -6.97 4.05 16.57
N ASN A 83 -5.67 4.26 16.36
CA ASN A 83 -4.89 5.25 17.10
C ASN A 83 -5.38 6.68 16.84
N GLY A 84 -5.61 7.04 15.58
CA GLY A 84 -6.14 8.36 15.22
C GLY A 84 -7.51 8.62 15.85
N TYR A 85 -8.37 7.60 15.92
CA TYR A 85 -9.65 7.70 16.62
C TYR A 85 -9.50 7.92 18.13
N ARG A 86 -8.55 7.21 18.76
CA ARG A 86 -8.26 7.32 20.20
C ARG A 86 -7.71 8.70 20.55
N GLU A 87 -6.78 9.22 19.77
CA GLU A 87 -6.22 10.56 19.93
C GLU A 87 -7.27 11.65 19.75
N TRP A 88 -8.09 11.55 18.70
CA TRP A 88 -9.20 12.46 18.48
C TRP A 88 -10.16 12.46 19.68
N ARG A 89 -10.58 11.29 20.18
CA ARG A 89 -11.45 11.21 21.36
C ARG A 89 -10.82 11.88 22.59
N GLN A 90 -9.53 11.67 22.85
CA GLN A 90 -8.84 12.30 23.97
C GLN A 90 -8.81 13.84 23.83
N SER A 91 -8.64 14.37 22.61
CA SER A 91 -8.65 15.83 22.37
C SER A 91 -10.01 16.51 22.56
N GLN A 92 -11.12 15.76 22.46
CA GLN A 92 -12.47 16.32 22.56
C GLN A 92 -13.06 16.22 23.97
N PHE A 93 -12.60 15.24 24.75
CA PHE A 93 -13.21 14.89 26.05
C PHE A 93 -12.19 14.82 27.21
N GLY A 94 -10.92 15.16 26.97
CA GLY A 94 -9.89 15.34 28.00
C GLY A 94 -9.72 16.82 28.36
#